data_AF-A0A4Q5QGV1-F1
#
_entry.id   AF-A0A4Q5QGV1-F1
#
_cell.length_a   1.000
_cell.length_b   1.000
_cell.length_c   1.000
_cell.angle_alpha   90.00
_cell.angle_beta   90.00
_cell.angle_gamma   90.00
#
_symmetry.space_group_name_H-M   'P 1'
#
loop_
_entity.id
_entity.type
_entity.pdbx_description
1 polymer ?
#
loop_
_entity_poly.entity_id
_entity_poly.type
_entity_poly.pdbx_seq_one_letter_code
_entity_poly.pdbx_strand_id
1 'polypeptide(L)'
;MALVGIIMGSTSDWETMRHAAETLDALDVAYETKVVSAHRTPQRLYDYATTAADRGLKVVIAGAGDHHLEAAIGGGGRVVVEALRG
;
A
#
# COMPACT_ATOMS: atom_id res chain seq x y z
N MET A 1 -16.70 4.69 -1.12
CA MET A 1 -15.36 5.17 -1.53
C MET A 1 -14.37 4.66 -0.52
N ALA A 2 -13.27 4.04 -0.95
CA ALA A 2 -12.20 3.61 -0.05
C ALA A 2 -11.40 4.84 0.41
N LEU A 3 -11.07 4.91 1.70
CA LEU A 3 -10.27 5.99 2.28
C LEU A 3 -8.80 5.58 2.39
N VAL A 4 -8.51 4.29 2.52
CA VAL A 4 -7.17 3.76 2.71
C VAL A 4 -6.85 2.72 1.64
N GLY A 5 -5.67 2.80 1.04
CA GLY A 5 -5.18 1.80 0.10
C GLY A 5 -4.04 0.99 0.71
N ILE A 6 -4.19 -0.32 0.85
CA ILE A 6 -3.15 -1.23 1.30
C ILE A 6 -2.49 -1.87 0.07
N ILE A 7 -1.19 -1.66 -0.13
CA ILE A 7 -0.42 -2.30 -1.21
C ILE A 7 0.71 -3.16 -0.69
N MET A 8 0.99 -4.23 -1.42
CA MET A 8 2.04 -5.19 -1.07
C MET A 8 2.76 -5.74 -2.31
N GLY A 9 4.03 -6.11 -2.19
CA GLY A 9 4.83 -6.57 -3.32
C GLY A 9 4.48 -7.98 -3.82
N SER A 10 3.92 -8.80 -2.93
CA SER A 10 3.60 -10.21 -3.14
C SER A 10 2.44 -10.66 -2.25
N THR A 11 1.80 -11.77 -2.60
CA THR A 11 0.77 -12.38 -1.73
C THR A 11 1.35 -12.96 -0.44
N SER A 12 2.65 -13.31 -0.40
CA SER A 12 3.33 -13.72 0.82
C SER A 12 3.42 -12.60 1.87
N ASP A 13 3.40 -11.34 1.44
CA ASP A 13 3.36 -10.20 2.37
C ASP A 13 2.01 -10.07 3.09
N TRP A 14 0.96 -10.75 2.63
CA TRP A 14 -0.39 -10.66 3.19
C TRP A 14 -0.45 -11.09 4.65
N GLU A 15 0.36 -12.06 5.07
CA GLU A 15 0.39 -12.51 6.46
C GLU A 15 0.67 -11.35 7.44
N THR A 16 1.53 -10.42 7.04
CA THR A 16 1.82 -9.19 7.78
C THR A 16 0.78 -8.09 7.49
N MET A 17 0.45 -7.88 6.21
CA MET A 17 -0.38 -6.73 5.81
C MET A 17 -1.85 -6.87 6.23
N ARG A 18 -2.35 -8.09 6.47
CA ARG A 18 -3.71 -8.32 6.96
C ARG A 18 -3.99 -7.64 8.30
N HIS A 19 -2.97 -7.43 9.14
CA HIS A 19 -3.15 -6.74 10.42
C HIS A 19 -3.58 -5.27 10.23
N ALA A 20 -3.15 -4.62 9.15
CA ALA A 20 -3.65 -3.29 8.80
C ALA A 20 -5.12 -3.34 8.36
N ALA A 21 -5.48 -4.33 7.54
CA ALA A 21 -6.87 -4.54 7.11
C ALA A 21 -7.80 -4.83 8.30
N GLU A 22 -7.42 -5.78 9.17
CA GLU A 22 -8.14 -6.13 10.41
C GLU A 22 -8.32 -4.92 11.33
N THR A 23 -7.31 -4.05 11.42
CA THR A 23 -7.39 -2.81 12.22
C THR A 23 -8.37 -1.80 11.59
N LEU A 24 -8.35 -1.64 10.26
CA LEU A 24 -9.25 -0.72 9.57
C LEU A 24 -10.71 -1.23 9.61
N ASP A 25 -10.92 -2.53 9.49
CA ASP A 25 -12.23 -3.17 9.71
C ASP A 25 -12.77 -2.88 11.11
N ALA A 26 -11.95 -3.05 12.15
CA ALA A 26 -12.34 -2.77 13.53
C ALA A 26 -12.68 -1.30 13.79
N LEU A 27 -12.16 -0.39 12.96
CA LEU A 27 -12.42 1.05 13.02
C LEU A 27 -13.52 1.50 12.05
N ASP A 28 -14.13 0.59 11.29
CA ASP A 28 -15.10 0.88 10.22
C ASP A 28 -14.58 1.86 9.16
N VAL A 29 -13.29 1.73 8.82
CA VAL A 29 -12.62 2.55 7.80
C VAL A 29 -12.55 1.79 6.49
N ALA A 30 -13.26 2.26 5.45
CA ALA A 30 -13.24 1.62 4.14
C ALA A 30 -11.83 1.61 3.51
N TYR A 31 -11.40 0.46 2.99
CA TYR A 31 -10.10 0.28 2.36
C TYR A 31 -10.12 -0.57 1.08
N GLU A 32 -9.04 -0.52 0.30
CA GLU A 32 -8.75 -1.47 -0.78
C GLU A 32 -7.41 -2.19 -0.54
N THR A 33 -7.26 -3.41 -1.02
CA THR A 33 -6.00 -4.18 -0.95
C THR A 33 -5.54 -4.56 -2.35
N LYS A 34 -4.27 -4.33 -2.71
CA LYS A 34 -3.70 -4.74 -4.01
C LYS A 34 -2.28 -5.27 -3.91
N VAL A 35 -1.95 -6.24 -4.77
CA VAL A 35 -0.57 -6.69 -4.99
C VAL A 35 0.05 -5.82 -6.09
N VAL A 36 1.01 -4.97 -5.72
CA VAL A 36 1.70 -4.01 -6.59
C VAL A 36 3.19 -4.09 -6.32
N SER A 37 3.93 -4.77 -7.21
CA SER A 37 5.36 -5.01 -7.02
C SER A 37 6.19 -3.88 -7.63
N ALA A 38 7.02 -3.23 -6.81
CA ALA A 38 7.98 -2.22 -7.26
C ALA A 38 9.00 -2.78 -8.27
N HIS A 39 9.48 -4.02 -8.05
CA HIS A 39 10.53 -4.63 -8.86
C HIS A 39 10.02 -5.27 -10.15
N ARG A 40 8.87 -5.96 -10.08
CA ARG A 40 8.34 -6.69 -11.23
C ARG A 40 7.46 -5.83 -12.11
N THR A 41 6.77 -4.86 -11.52
CA THR A 41 5.75 -4.06 -12.19
C THR A 41 5.83 -2.59 -11.77
N PRO A 42 6.97 -1.91 -11.98
CA PRO A 42 7.18 -0.53 -11.53
C PRO A 42 6.14 0.45 -12.08
N GLN A 43 5.69 0.27 -13.33
CA GLN A 43 4.64 1.11 -13.92
C GLN A 43 3.32 1.01 -13.15
N ARG A 44 2.93 -0.19 -12.69
CA ARG A 44 1.69 -0.35 -11.90
C ARG A 44 1.79 0.35 -10.56
N LEU A 45 2.98 0.39 -9.94
CA LEU A 45 3.22 1.14 -8.72
C LEU A 45 3.08 2.63 -8.96
N TYR A 46 3.69 3.14 -10.04
CA TYR A 46 3.58 4.52 -10.44
C TYR A 46 2.13 4.94 -10.72
N ASP A 47 1.41 4.17 -11.53
CA ASP A 47 0.01 4.43 -11.86
C ASP A 47 -0.88 4.39 -10.62
N TYR A 48 -0.65 3.41 -9.73
CA TYR A 48 -1.38 3.32 -8.46
C TYR A 48 -1.18 4.57 -7.60
N ALA A 49 0.07 5.00 -7.42
CA ALA A 49 0.44 6.12 -6.56
C ALA A 49 -0.08 7.46 -7.12
N THR A 50 0.12 7.70 -8.42
CA THR A 50 -0.27 8.96 -9.07
C THR A 50 -1.78 9.15 -9.19
N THR A 51 -2.55 8.06 -9.32
CA THR A 51 -4.03 8.13 -9.40
C THR A 51 -4.71 7.96 -8.04
N ALA A 52 -3.98 7.72 -6.96
CA ALA A 52 -4.57 7.37 -5.66
C ALA A 52 -5.50 8.48 -5.12
N ALA A 53 -5.05 9.73 -5.17
CA ALA A 53 -5.82 10.89 -4.70
C ALA A 53 -7.09 11.12 -5.54
N ASP A 54 -6.98 10.99 -6.88
CA ASP A 54 -8.10 11.11 -7.82
C ASP A 54 -9.17 10.03 -7.58
N ARG A 55 -8.74 8.83 -7.15
CA ARG A 55 -9.64 7.74 -6.74
C ARG A 55 -10.27 7.95 -5.35
N GLY A 56 -9.94 9.05 -4.68
CA GLY A 56 -10.48 9.43 -3.37
C GLY A 56 -9.74 8.83 -2.18
N LEU A 57 -8.62 8.12 -2.39
CA LEU A 57 -7.79 7.63 -1.29
C LEU A 57 -7.20 8.81 -0.52
N LYS A 58 -7.10 8.64 0.80
CA LYS A 58 -6.52 9.61 1.74
C LYS A 58 -5.21 9.13 2.32
N VAL A 59 -5.02 7.82 2.41
CA VAL A 59 -3.82 7.19 2.96
C VAL A 59 -3.45 5.98 2.12
N VAL A 60 -2.16 5.75 1.92
CA VAL A 60 -1.62 4.50 1.39
C VAL A 60 -0.74 3.83 2.44
N ILE A 61 -0.98 2.55 2.69
CA ILE A 61 -0.18 1.67 3.55
C ILE A 61 0.53 0.68 2.63
N ALA A 62 1.86 0.78 2.53
CA ALA A 62 2.66 -0.08 1.66
C ALA A 62 3.58 -0.97 2.49
N GLY A 63 3.57 -2.28 2.25
CA GLY A 63 4.52 -3.21 2.85
C GLY A 63 5.31 -3.97 1.79
N ALA A 64 6.57 -4.27 2.08
CA ALA A 64 7.37 -5.19 1.30
C ALA A 64 8.20 -6.10 2.22
N GLY A 65 8.20 -7.39 1.94
CA GLY A 65 9.06 -8.37 2.58
C GLY A 65 10.55 -8.12 2.30
N ASP A 66 11.37 -8.63 3.22
CA ASP A 66 12.82 -8.46 3.21
C ASP A 66 13.45 -9.16 2.01
N HIS A 67 14.03 -8.35 1.11
CA HIS A 67 15.29 -8.53 0.38
C HIS A 67 15.20 -7.73 -0.92
N HIS A 68 15.82 -6.54 -0.89
CA HIS A 68 15.90 -5.55 -1.96
C HIS A 68 14.57 -4.84 -2.23
N LEU A 69 14.25 -3.81 -1.42
CA LEU A 69 13.24 -2.81 -1.76
C LEU A 69 13.93 -1.48 -2.09
N GLU A 70 13.95 -1.12 -3.37
CA GLU A 70 14.30 0.22 -3.83
C GLU A 70 13.01 1.05 -3.85
N ALA A 71 13.04 2.17 -3.14
CA ALA A 71 11.83 2.86 -2.73
C ALA A 71 11.50 4.04 -3.66
N ALA A 72 10.24 4.10 -4.11
CA ALA A 72 9.58 5.35 -4.47
C ALA A 72 8.98 6.06 -3.24
N ILE A 73 8.92 5.40 -2.07
CA ILE A 73 8.19 5.86 -0.86
C ILE A 73 8.94 5.65 0.47
N GLY A 74 10.28 5.60 0.48
CA GLY A 74 11.10 5.41 1.69
C GLY A 74 11.37 3.94 2.04
N GLY A 75 12.64 3.58 2.21
CA GLY A 75 13.15 2.21 2.07
C GLY A 75 13.27 1.32 3.30
N GLY A 76 13.45 0.02 3.00
CA GLY A 76 13.87 -1.08 3.89
C GLY A 76 12.74 -1.73 4.68
N GLY A 77 12.38 -2.99 4.37
CA GLY A 77 11.53 -3.92 5.15
C GLY A 77 10.59 -3.33 6.19
N ARG A 78 9.75 -2.37 5.79
CA ARG A 78 8.91 -1.57 6.69
C ARG A 78 7.55 -1.34 6.04
N VAL A 79 6.52 -1.32 6.88
CA VAL A 79 5.22 -0.75 6.51
C VAL A 79 5.40 0.76 6.45
N VAL A 80 5.26 1.34 5.27
CA VAL A 80 5.23 2.79 5.06
C VAL A 80 3.78 3.23 5.03
N VAL A 81 3.46 4.28 5.78
CA VAL A 81 2.16 4.94 5.74
C VAL A 81 2.35 6.35 5.21
N GLU A 82 1.74 6.64 4.06
CA GLU A 82 1.80 7.96 3.44
C GLU A 82 0.40 8.56 3.36
N ALA A 83 0.24 9.76 3.93
CA ALA A 83 -0.97 10.55 3.77
C ALA A 83 -0.92 11.27 2.42
N LEU A 84 -1.93 11.06 1.60
CA LEU A 84 -2.05 11.70 0.30
C LEU A 84 -2.49 13.14 0.51
N ARG A 85 -1.69 14.09 0.01
CA ARG A 85 -2.10 15.48 -0.05
C ARG A 85 -3.05 15.63 -1.23
N GLY A 86 -4.25 16.13 -0.95
CA GLY A 86 -5.22 16.56 -1.97
C GLY A 86 -4.91 17.97 -2.46
#